data_AF-A0A067M2M1-F1
#
_entry.id   AF-A0A067M2M1-F1
#
_cell.length_a   1.000
_cell.length_b   1.000
_cell.length_c   1.000
_cell.angle_alpha   90.00
_cell.angle_beta   90.00
_cell.angle_gamma   90.00
#
_symmetry.space_group_name_H-M   'P 1'
#
loop_
_entity.id
_entity.type
_entity.pdbx_description
1 polymer ?
#
loop_
_entity_poly.entity_id
_entity_poly.type
_entity_poly.pdbx_seq_one_letter_code
_entity_poly.pdbx_strand_id
1 'polypeptide(L)'
;MGSIDHLHRALAACPLLEDLVCIYTTLSTPDSLDTPGAYVSINRVDLPRLQSASLHFWSHLDFQYFLSPIHFPPFLRLKLELPGDAEYDLRNAYPTTMDMMLRLPSFFLIRQLGIYSYSTYHGMTTYAVHAGSQSDLDGDISQIKQPHLLEIRCKVASGAPRLYKSIAKSLPLQTLELLVVGGFCGPSRDFVDLLAKASSLTTLTLWFLPYADYLIYLAATPSFYLCPRLRVLRFKNTDISAYQLIQVAVSRTKFVVRVGHYTRDIARFCVLELKGCKNIKDKMEVDQALRTPSLEVRWK
;
A
#
# COMPACT_ATOMS: atom_id res chain seq x y z
N MET A 1 13.95 -20.11 27.51
CA MET A 1 13.17 -19.38 26.49
C MET A 1 12.59 -18.14 27.16
N GLY A 2 12.72 -16.97 26.54
CA GLY A 2 12.11 -15.74 27.06
C GLY A 2 10.63 -15.66 26.67
N SER A 3 9.82 -14.96 27.47
CA SER A 3 8.42 -14.65 27.12
C SER A 3 8.30 -13.23 26.56
N ILE A 4 7.20 -12.95 25.84
CA ILE A 4 6.90 -11.59 25.36
C ILE A 4 6.89 -10.56 26.52
N ASP A 5 6.40 -10.95 27.71
CA ASP A 5 6.40 -10.06 28.88
C ASP A 5 7.80 -9.68 29.38
N HIS A 6 8.78 -10.58 29.25
CA HIS A 6 10.17 -10.25 29.57
C HIS A 6 10.73 -9.22 28.57
N LEU A 7 10.38 -9.35 27.29
CA LEU A 7 10.76 -8.40 26.26
C LEU A 7 10.12 -7.03 26.50
N HIS A 8 8.83 -6.96 26.82
CA HIS A 8 8.17 -5.69 27.17
C HIS A 8 8.79 -5.01 28.37
N ARG A 9 9.13 -5.76 29.43
CA ARG A 9 9.84 -5.22 30.60
C ARG A 9 11.22 -4.68 30.23
N ALA A 10 11.96 -5.39 29.39
CA ALA A 10 13.25 -4.93 28.90
C ALA A 10 13.13 -3.65 28.06
N LEU A 11 12.13 -3.57 27.17
CA LEU A 11 11.85 -2.37 26.38
C LEU A 11 11.46 -1.18 27.26
N ALA A 12 10.62 -1.40 28.27
CA ALA A 12 10.22 -0.35 29.22
C ALA A 12 11.41 0.20 30.03
N ALA A 13 12.43 -0.61 30.27
CA ALA A 13 13.68 -0.19 30.92
C ALA A 13 14.63 0.59 29.99
N CYS A 14 14.31 0.68 28.68
CA CYS A 14 15.16 1.27 27.65
C CYS A 14 14.48 2.46 26.93
N PRO A 15 14.11 3.56 27.63
CA PRO A 15 13.39 4.68 27.03
C PRO A 15 14.20 5.46 25.98
N LEU A 16 15.52 5.28 25.96
CA LEU A 16 16.44 5.91 25.01
C LEU A 16 16.68 5.07 23.75
N LEU A 17 16.00 3.94 23.59
CA LEU A 17 16.16 3.05 22.44
C LEU A 17 15.79 3.78 21.14
N GLU A 18 16.73 3.85 20.20
CA GLU A 18 16.54 4.49 18.90
C GLU A 18 16.26 3.48 17.78
N ASP A 19 16.83 2.27 17.89
CA ASP A 19 16.68 1.19 16.92
C ASP A 19 16.32 -0.11 17.62
N LEU A 20 15.23 -0.73 17.17
CA LEU A 20 14.78 -2.04 17.62
C LEU A 20 14.84 -3.02 16.47
N VAL A 21 15.55 -4.13 16.66
CA VAL A 21 15.55 -5.25 15.71
C VAL A 21 15.16 -6.51 16.46
N CYS A 22 14.03 -7.09 16.08
CA CYS A 22 13.56 -8.35 16.62
C CYS A 22 13.42 -9.37 15.50
N ILE A 23 14.39 -10.28 15.43
CA ILE A 23 14.34 -11.42 14.53
C ILE A 23 13.73 -12.59 15.30
N TYR A 24 12.77 -13.28 14.69
CA TYR A 24 12.03 -14.38 15.31
C TYR A 24 12.95 -15.31 16.10
N THR A 25 12.71 -15.31 17.41
CA THR A 25 13.08 -16.34 18.36
C THR A 25 11.77 -16.87 18.89
N THR A 26 11.56 -18.18 18.94
CA THR A 26 10.34 -18.78 19.51
C THR A 26 10.07 -18.21 20.91
N LEU A 27 9.06 -17.33 21.02
CA LEU A 27 8.61 -16.80 22.31
C LEU A 27 7.40 -17.61 22.75
N SER A 28 7.37 -18.02 24.02
CA SER A 28 6.18 -18.66 24.59
C SER A 28 5.08 -17.60 24.71
N THR A 29 4.00 -17.76 23.95
CA THR A 29 2.74 -17.04 24.14
C THR A 29 1.87 -17.80 25.15
N PRO A 30 1.07 -17.12 25.99
CA PRO A 30 0.18 -17.80 26.93
C PRO A 30 -0.91 -18.59 26.17
N ASP A 31 -1.07 -19.89 26.50
CA ASP A 31 -2.01 -20.81 25.81
C ASP A 31 -3.50 -20.50 26.05
N SER A 32 -3.85 -19.60 26.98
CA SER A 32 -5.24 -19.37 27.41
C SER A 32 -5.90 -18.17 26.71
N LEU A 33 -6.58 -18.37 25.58
CA LEU A 33 -7.15 -17.27 24.77
C LEU A 33 -8.48 -17.59 24.08
N ASP A 34 -9.51 -17.98 24.83
CA ASP A 34 -10.85 -18.13 24.25
C ASP A 34 -11.68 -16.82 24.27
N THR A 35 -11.11 -15.68 24.67
CA THR A 35 -11.87 -14.41 24.74
C THR A 35 -11.16 -13.24 24.05
N PRO A 36 -11.65 -12.81 22.85
CA PRO A 36 -11.25 -11.56 22.23
C PRO A 36 -11.63 -10.38 23.14
N GLY A 37 -10.63 -9.64 23.64
CA GLY A 37 -10.84 -8.42 24.42
C GLY A 37 -10.58 -8.51 25.92
N ALA A 38 -10.24 -9.68 26.46
CA ALA A 38 -9.89 -9.84 27.89
C ALA A 38 -8.41 -9.54 28.21
N TYR A 39 -7.72 -8.77 27.37
CA TYR A 39 -6.30 -8.49 27.58
C TYR A 39 -6.09 -7.53 28.76
N VAL A 40 -5.65 -8.16 29.86
CA VAL A 40 -4.67 -7.76 30.87
C VAL A 40 -4.22 -6.31 30.79
N SER A 41 -4.23 -5.64 31.93
CA SER A 41 -3.53 -4.37 32.21
C SER A 41 -2.03 -4.51 31.90
N ILE A 42 -1.64 -4.45 30.62
CA ILE A 42 -0.24 -4.52 30.21
C ILE A 42 0.33 -3.13 30.42
N ASN A 43 1.37 -3.06 31.25
CA ASN A 43 2.16 -1.86 31.49
C ASN A 43 2.50 -1.21 30.15
N ARG A 44 2.02 0.01 29.96
CA ARG A 44 2.32 0.82 28.78
C ARG A 44 3.83 0.90 28.58
N VAL A 45 4.29 0.56 27.37
CA VAL A 45 5.70 0.66 26.97
C VAL A 45 5.86 1.89 26.08
N ASP A 46 6.41 2.96 26.63
CA ASP A 46 6.71 4.17 25.89
C ASP A 46 8.15 4.12 25.34
N LEU A 47 8.30 4.26 24.02
CA LEU A 47 9.59 4.27 23.34
C LEU A 47 9.78 5.61 22.60
N PRO A 48 9.91 6.74 23.32
CA PRO A 48 9.78 8.07 22.75
C PRO A 48 10.91 8.44 21.76
N ARG A 49 12.05 7.75 21.81
CA ARG A 49 13.19 7.97 20.92
C ARG A 49 13.27 6.96 19.77
N LEU A 50 12.37 5.98 19.71
CA LEU A 50 12.46 4.89 18.75
C LEU A 50 12.23 5.40 17.33
N GLN A 51 13.28 5.39 16.52
CA GLN A 51 13.25 5.86 15.14
C GLN A 51 12.98 4.70 14.17
N SER A 52 13.45 3.50 14.50
CA SER A 52 13.36 2.32 13.65
C SER A 52 12.96 1.08 14.44
N ALA A 53 12.00 0.32 13.92
CA ALA A 53 11.64 -1.00 14.44
C ALA A 53 11.59 -2.01 13.29
N SER A 54 12.37 -3.07 13.37
CA SER A 54 12.41 -4.16 12.39
C SER A 54 11.97 -5.47 13.04
N LEU A 55 10.83 -6.00 12.60
CA LEU A 55 10.22 -7.22 13.14
C LEU A 55 10.24 -8.29 12.04
N HIS A 56 11.01 -9.36 12.25
CA HIS A 56 11.21 -10.40 11.24
C HIS A 56 10.63 -11.74 11.68
N PHE A 57 9.84 -12.37 10.82
CA PHE A 57 9.24 -13.69 10.91
C PHE A 57 8.34 -13.93 12.12
N TRP A 58 7.69 -12.88 12.63
CA TRP A 58 6.73 -12.99 13.73
C TRP A 58 5.45 -13.69 13.26
N SER A 59 4.92 -14.61 14.08
CA SER A 59 3.58 -15.12 13.84
C SER A 59 2.55 -14.00 14.02
N HIS A 60 1.35 -14.18 13.45
CA HIS A 60 0.27 -13.21 13.57
C HIS A 60 -0.08 -12.90 15.05
N LEU A 61 -0.12 -13.94 15.89
CA LEU A 61 -0.39 -13.81 17.33
C LEU A 61 0.74 -13.08 18.05
N ASP A 62 1.99 -13.52 17.87
CA ASP A 62 3.14 -12.89 18.55
C ASP A 62 3.22 -11.39 18.19
N PHE A 63 2.91 -11.06 16.94
CA PHE A 63 2.90 -9.68 16.46
C PHE A 63 1.83 -8.83 17.16
N GLN A 64 0.61 -9.36 17.28
CA GLN A 64 -0.48 -8.70 18.02
C GLN A 64 -0.08 -8.46 19.49
N TYR A 65 0.44 -9.49 20.14
CA TYR A 65 0.89 -9.42 21.52
C TYR A 65 1.99 -8.39 21.73
N PHE A 66 3.01 -8.46 20.89
CA PHE A 66 4.18 -7.61 20.97
C PHE A 66 3.84 -6.13 20.78
N LEU A 67 3.01 -5.82 19.78
CA LEU A 67 2.66 -4.44 19.45
C LEU A 67 1.64 -3.82 20.40
N SER A 68 0.76 -4.61 21.01
CA SER A 68 -0.37 -4.07 21.75
C SER A 68 0.00 -3.09 22.89
N PRO A 69 1.02 -3.28 23.73
CA PRO A 69 1.31 -2.31 24.79
C PRO A 69 2.22 -1.15 24.38
N ILE A 70 2.79 -1.19 23.17
CA ILE A 70 3.83 -0.26 22.74
C ILE A 70 3.19 1.00 22.16
N HIS A 71 3.65 2.16 22.62
CA HIS A 71 3.30 3.46 22.05
C HIS A 71 4.49 3.97 21.23
N PHE A 72 4.31 4.03 19.92
CA PHE A 72 5.36 4.44 19.01
C PHE A 72 5.32 5.95 18.74
N PRO A 73 6.48 6.59 18.54
CA PRO A 73 6.53 7.98 18.19
C PRO A 73 6.06 8.21 16.73
N PRO A 74 5.62 9.43 16.38
CA PRO A 74 5.07 9.76 15.06
C PRO A 74 6.09 9.70 13.91
N PHE A 75 7.37 9.57 14.24
CA PHE A 75 8.47 9.44 13.28
C PHE A 75 8.99 8.00 13.13
N LEU A 76 8.34 7.01 13.78
CA LEU A 76 8.74 5.61 13.67
C LEU A 76 8.75 5.13 12.21
N ARG A 77 9.84 4.47 11.84
CA ARG A 77 9.96 3.64 10.65
C ARG A 77 9.77 2.18 11.04
N LEU A 78 8.71 1.56 10.53
CA LEU A 78 8.40 0.17 10.82
C LEU A 78 8.74 -0.71 9.63
N LYS A 79 9.59 -1.71 9.85
CA LYS A 79 9.93 -2.74 8.87
C LYS A 79 9.43 -4.09 9.35
N LEU A 80 8.66 -4.76 8.50
CA LEU A 80 8.03 -6.04 8.78
C LEU A 80 8.48 -7.04 7.73
N GLU A 81 9.09 -8.14 8.16
CA GLU A 81 9.33 -9.30 7.32
C GLU A 81 8.42 -10.42 7.81
N LEU A 82 7.40 -10.75 7.03
CA LEU A 82 6.32 -11.65 7.43
C LEU A 82 6.57 -13.07 6.90
N PRO A 83 6.28 -14.11 7.69
CA PRO A 83 6.39 -15.48 7.23
C PRO A 83 5.22 -15.85 6.30
N GLY A 84 5.51 -16.23 5.05
CA GLY A 84 4.58 -17.01 4.21
C GLY A 84 3.21 -16.40 3.93
N ASP A 85 2.25 -17.29 3.65
CA ASP A 85 0.81 -17.04 3.44
C ASP A 85 0.07 -16.51 4.67
N ALA A 86 0.78 -16.00 5.68
CA ALA A 86 0.16 -15.50 6.91
C ALA A 86 -0.85 -14.40 6.59
N GLU A 87 -2.07 -14.56 7.13
CA GLU A 87 -3.10 -13.54 7.12
C GLU A 87 -2.64 -12.37 8.01
N TYR A 88 -1.84 -11.49 7.42
CA TYR A 88 -1.43 -10.28 8.10
C TYR A 88 -2.58 -9.29 8.12
N ASP A 89 -3.09 -8.96 9.30
CA ASP A 89 -3.99 -7.82 9.50
C ASP A 89 -3.53 -7.04 10.74
N LEU A 90 -3.06 -5.81 10.56
CA LEU A 90 -2.71 -4.92 11.67
C LEU A 90 -3.88 -4.67 12.61
N ARG A 91 -5.11 -4.83 12.12
CA ARG A 91 -6.31 -4.66 12.96
C ARG A 91 -6.37 -5.68 14.08
N ASN A 92 -5.67 -6.79 13.97
CA ASN A 92 -5.60 -7.73 15.07
C ASN A 92 -4.77 -7.17 16.24
N ALA A 93 -3.74 -6.36 15.96
CA ALA A 93 -3.00 -5.61 16.98
C ALA A 93 -3.73 -4.33 17.44
N TYR A 94 -4.44 -3.69 16.52
CA TYR A 94 -5.11 -2.40 16.71
C TYR A 94 -6.53 -2.45 16.12
N PRO A 95 -7.51 -2.96 16.89
CA PRO A 95 -8.84 -3.30 16.35
C PRO A 95 -9.60 -2.10 15.82
N THR A 96 -9.33 -0.91 16.36
CA THR A 96 -9.96 0.33 15.90
C THR A 96 -8.98 1.29 15.24
N THR A 97 -9.49 2.15 14.37
CA THR A 97 -8.72 3.28 13.82
C THR A 97 -8.17 4.18 14.94
N MET A 98 -8.90 4.32 16.04
CA MET A 98 -8.46 5.11 17.19
C MET A 98 -7.24 4.48 17.87
N ASP A 99 -7.24 3.16 18.06
CA ASP A 99 -6.08 2.43 18.62
C ASP A 99 -4.85 2.61 17.73
N MET A 100 -5.03 2.52 16.41
CA MET A 100 -3.97 2.78 15.45
C MET A 100 -3.46 4.23 15.53
N MET A 101 -4.35 5.22 15.65
CA MET A 101 -3.94 6.63 15.76
C MET A 101 -3.10 6.90 17.00
N LEU A 102 -3.47 6.28 18.13
CA LEU A 102 -2.79 6.47 19.40
C LEU A 102 -1.43 5.77 19.45
N ARG A 103 -1.32 4.59 18.83
CA ARG A 103 -0.12 3.73 18.95
C ARG A 103 0.79 3.76 17.74
N LEU A 104 0.26 4.04 16.54
CA LEU A 104 1.00 4.16 15.28
C LEU A 104 0.62 5.44 14.50
N PRO A 105 0.81 6.63 15.09
CA PRO A 105 0.43 7.89 14.45
C PRO A 105 1.11 8.12 13.09
N SER A 106 2.31 7.57 12.87
CA SER A 106 3.04 7.68 11.60
C SER A 106 2.27 7.12 10.40
N PHE A 107 1.36 6.16 10.61
CA PHE A 107 0.58 5.55 9.53
C PHE A 107 -0.42 6.52 8.91
N PHE A 108 -0.89 7.50 9.67
CA PHE A 108 -1.81 8.54 9.20
C PHE A 108 -1.08 9.66 8.44
N LEU A 109 0.26 9.66 8.48
CA LEU A 109 1.12 10.54 7.70
C LEU A 109 1.47 9.94 6.33
N ILE A 110 1.08 8.69 6.06
CA ILE A 110 1.31 8.05 4.77
C ILE A 110 0.54 8.84 3.71
N ARG A 111 1.28 9.28 2.69
CA ARG A 111 0.75 9.89 1.47
C ARG A 111 1.05 9.04 0.25
N GLN A 112 1.94 8.06 0.37
CA GLN A 112 2.47 7.30 -0.76
C GLN A 112 2.61 5.85 -0.42
N LEU A 113 2.22 5.01 -1.36
CA LEU A 113 2.23 3.56 -1.19
C LEU A 113 2.68 2.92 -2.49
N GLY A 114 3.74 2.12 -2.40
CA GLY A 114 4.16 1.20 -3.44
C GLY A 114 3.88 -0.22 -3.03
N ILE A 115 3.21 -0.99 -3.88
CA ILE A 115 2.96 -2.41 -3.70
C ILE A 115 3.54 -3.12 -4.91
N TYR A 116 4.44 -4.07 -4.67
CA TYR A 116 5.18 -4.76 -5.73
C TYR A 116 5.09 -6.26 -5.52
N SER A 117 4.86 -7.00 -6.58
CA SER A 117 5.09 -8.44 -6.65
C SER A 117 6.13 -8.75 -7.71
N TYR A 118 7.09 -9.59 -7.36
CA TYR A 118 8.04 -10.14 -8.32
C TYR A 118 8.29 -11.62 -8.02
N SER A 119 8.33 -12.42 -9.09
CA SER A 119 8.67 -13.83 -9.02
C SER A 119 10.18 -13.98 -8.80
N THR A 120 10.56 -14.90 -7.93
CA THR A 120 11.96 -15.24 -7.66
C THR A 120 12.33 -16.55 -8.34
N TYR A 121 13.64 -16.80 -8.50
CA TYR A 121 14.19 -17.96 -9.23
C TYR A 121 13.70 -19.35 -8.72
N HIS A 122 13.10 -19.42 -7.53
CA HIS A 122 12.60 -20.66 -6.93
C HIS A 122 11.07 -20.81 -7.00
N GLY A 123 10.40 -20.07 -7.89
CA GLY A 123 8.94 -20.11 -8.01
C GLY A 123 8.18 -19.42 -6.88
N MET A 124 8.88 -18.87 -5.88
CA MET A 124 8.28 -18.04 -4.84
C MET A 124 8.03 -16.63 -5.36
N THR A 125 6.89 -16.05 -4.99
CA THR A 125 6.62 -14.63 -5.25
C THR A 125 6.95 -13.83 -4.00
N THR A 126 7.77 -12.80 -4.15
CA THR A 126 8.01 -11.83 -3.09
C THR A 126 7.08 -10.64 -3.30
N TYR A 127 6.38 -10.28 -2.23
CA TYR A 127 5.58 -9.07 -2.17
C TYR A 127 6.28 -8.06 -1.28
N ALA A 128 6.40 -6.83 -1.79
CA ALA A 128 7.00 -5.72 -1.07
C ALA A 128 6.00 -4.55 -1.02
N VAL A 129 5.83 -3.98 0.16
CA VAL A 129 5.04 -2.78 0.39
C VAL A 129 5.96 -1.71 0.96
N HIS A 130 5.93 -0.53 0.36
CA HIS A 130 6.69 0.62 0.81
C HIS A 130 5.74 1.79 0.99
N ALA A 131 5.74 2.43 2.17
CA ALA A 131 4.90 3.59 2.42
C ALA A 131 5.71 4.77 2.96
N GLY A 132 5.38 5.97 2.52
CA GLY A 132 6.09 7.20 2.87
C GLY A 132 5.17 8.43 2.95
N SER A 133 5.69 9.50 3.53
CA SER A 133 4.99 10.79 3.67
C SER A 133 5.32 11.80 2.57
N GLN A 134 6.47 11.68 1.88
CA GLN A 134 6.96 12.65 0.88
C GLN A 134 7.10 12.07 -0.53
N SER A 135 6.98 12.97 -1.53
CA SER A 135 6.86 12.76 -3.00
C SER A 135 8.11 12.32 -3.70
N ASP A 136 8.73 11.27 -3.17
CA ASP A 136 9.96 10.73 -3.73
C ASP A 136 9.77 9.39 -4.43
N LEU A 137 8.55 8.83 -4.45
CA LEU A 137 8.19 7.70 -5.33
C LEU A 137 8.16 8.10 -6.82
N ASP A 138 9.20 8.78 -7.32
CA ASP A 138 9.37 8.98 -8.75
C ASP A 138 9.93 7.72 -9.40
N GLY A 139 9.04 6.79 -9.71
CA GLY A 139 8.99 6.03 -10.95
C GLY A 139 10.13 5.07 -11.34
N ASP A 140 11.38 5.30 -10.97
CA ASP A 140 12.47 4.35 -11.14
C ASP A 140 12.76 3.73 -9.77
N ILE A 141 12.37 2.46 -9.66
CA ILE A 141 12.49 1.60 -8.49
C ILE A 141 13.95 1.47 -7.98
N SER A 142 14.91 2.07 -8.68
CA SER A 142 16.34 1.98 -8.44
C SER A 142 16.93 3.02 -7.47
N GLN A 143 16.21 4.08 -7.03
CA GLN A 143 16.91 5.20 -6.36
C GLN A 143 16.27 5.86 -5.13
N ILE A 144 15.30 5.25 -4.45
CA ILE A 144 14.77 5.85 -3.22
C ILE A 144 15.54 5.30 -2.02
N LYS A 145 16.67 5.94 -1.72
CA LYS A 145 17.38 5.83 -0.43
C LYS A 145 16.65 6.55 0.71
N GLN A 146 15.38 6.91 0.54
CA GLN A 146 14.63 7.51 1.62
C GLN A 146 14.09 6.45 2.56
N PRO A 147 14.18 6.69 3.87
CA PRO A 147 13.65 5.76 4.84
C PRO A 147 12.11 5.77 4.81
N HIS A 148 11.52 4.63 4.45
CA HIS A 148 10.07 4.44 4.46
C HIS A 148 9.51 4.49 5.88
N LEU A 149 8.31 5.03 6.04
CA LEU A 149 7.55 4.95 7.30
C LEU A 149 7.10 3.52 7.58
N LEU A 150 6.80 2.77 6.50
CA LEU A 150 6.41 1.37 6.56
C LEU A 150 7.07 0.61 5.41
N GLU A 151 7.73 -0.48 5.75
CA GLU A 151 8.22 -1.48 4.80
C GLU A 151 7.65 -2.85 5.20
N ILE A 152 6.99 -3.55 4.28
CA ILE A 152 6.52 -4.92 4.48
C ILE A 152 7.11 -5.80 3.40
N ARG A 153 7.70 -6.93 3.79
CA ARG A 153 8.16 -7.98 2.87
C ARG A 153 7.51 -9.30 3.24
N CYS A 154 6.97 -9.99 2.25
CA CYS A 154 6.33 -11.29 2.41
C CYS A 154 6.78 -12.20 1.26
N LYS A 155 7.14 -13.45 1.57
CA LYS A 155 7.54 -14.46 0.58
C LYS A 155 6.50 -15.57 0.57
N VAL A 156 5.88 -15.82 -0.58
CA VAL A 156 4.79 -16.79 -0.73
C VAL A 156 5.18 -17.86 -1.75
N ALA A 157 4.93 -19.12 -1.41
CA ALA A 157 5.25 -20.26 -2.28
C ALA A 157 4.26 -20.43 -3.44
N SER A 158 2.97 -20.14 -3.23
CA SER A 158 1.97 -20.15 -4.30
C SER A 158 0.73 -19.33 -3.93
N GLY A 159 0.14 -18.64 -4.92
CA GLY A 159 -1.11 -17.89 -4.75
C GLY A 159 -0.92 -16.37 -4.63
N ALA A 160 -2.02 -15.66 -4.89
CA ALA A 160 -2.12 -14.24 -4.61
C ALA A 160 -2.38 -14.08 -3.11
N PRO A 161 -1.45 -13.53 -2.32
CA PRO A 161 -1.68 -13.30 -0.92
C PRO A 161 -2.86 -12.34 -0.78
N ARG A 162 -3.59 -12.50 0.31
CA ARG A 162 -4.61 -11.54 0.76
C ARG A 162 -4.01 -10.18 1.12
N LEU A 163 -2.74 -9.92 0.79
CA LEU A 163 -1.99 -8.71 1.09
C LEU A 163 -2.70 -7.44 0.60
N TYR A 164 -3.24 -7.43 -0.62
CA TYR A 164 -3.98 -6.26 -1.13
C TYR A 164 -5.22 -5.96 -0.28
N LYS A 165 -5.97 -7.02 0.07
CA LYS A 165 -7.12 -6.93 0.97
C LYS A 165 -6.72 -6.49 2.38
N SER A 166 -5.61 -7.00 2.90
CA SER A 166 -5.05 -6.61 4.20
C SER A 166 -4.63 -5.15 4.20
N ILE A 167 -3.88 -4.68 3.20
CA ILE A 167 -3.50 -3.28 3.04
C ILE A 167 -4.74 -2.38 3.01
N ALA A 168 -5.72 -2.73 2.17
CA ALA A 168 -6.96 -1.98 2.04
C ALA A 168 -7.74 -1.92 3.36
N LYS A 169 -7.68 -2.96 4.19
CA LYS A 169 -8.31 -2.96 5.52
C LYS A 169 -7.48 -2.17 6.53
N SER A 170 -6.20 -2.46 6.64
CA SER A 170 -5.36 -2.02 7.74
C SER A 170 -4.88 -0.57 7.61
N LEU A 171 -4.62 -0.07 6.39
CA LEU A 171 -4.03 1.26 6.22
C LEU A 171 -5.10 2.37 6.03
N PRO A 172 -4.87 3.58 6.57
CA PRO A 172 -5.73 4.74 6.33
C PRO A 172 -5.47 5.31 4.93
N LEU A 173 -6.03 4.69 3.90
CA LEU A 173 -5.78 5.06 2.50
C LEU A 173 -6.46 6.36 2.04
N GLN A 174 -7.32 6.96 2.87
CA GLN A 174 -8.10 8.16 2.46
C GLN A 174 -7.20 9.37 2.18
N THR A 175 -6.02 9.41 2.79
CA THR A 175 -5.02 10.48 2.59
C THR A 175 -3.97 10.13 1.54
N LEU A 176 -4.09 8.97 0.90
CA LEU A 176 -3.11 8.52 -0.08
C LEU A 176 -3.19 9.40 -1.34
N GLU A 177 -2.08 10.01 -1.71
CA GLU A 177 -1.95 10.90 -2.88
C GLU A 177 -1.30 10.17 -4.06
N LEU A 178 -0.38 9.23 -3.79
CA LEU A 178 0.34 8.47 -4.80
C LEU A 178 0.29 6.97 -4.50
N LEU A 179 -0.10 6.17 -5.50
CA LEU A 179 -0.12 4.72 -5.43
C LEU A 179 0.68 4.14 -6.60
N VAL A 180 1.62 3.25 -6.30
CA VAL A 180 2.32 2.42 -7.27
C VAL A 180 1.88 0.98 -7.07
N VAL A 181 1.38 0.33 -8.12
CA VAL A 181 1.06 -1.10 -8.12
C VAL A 181 1.89 -1.79 -9.20
N GLY A 182 2.82 -2.63 -8.76
CA GLY A 182 3.74 -3.40 -9.60
C GLY A 182 3.42 -4.88 -9.55
N GLY A 183 3.27 -5.56 -10.68
CA GLY A 183 3.16 -7.02 -10.71
C GLY A 183 1.84 -7.58 -10.16
N PHE A 184 0.74 -6.80 -10.17
CA PHE A 184 -0.54 -7.22 -9.58
C PHE A 184 -1.03 -8.55 -10.16
N CYS A 185 -1.28 -9.51 -9.27
CA CYS A 185 -1.70 -10.88 -9.58
C CYS A 185 -2.92 -11.35 -8.77
N GLY A 186 -3.61 -10.42 -8.08
CA GLY A 186 -4.78 -10.74 -7.26
C GLY A 186 -6.12 -10.70 -8.02
N PRO A 187 -7.23 -11.01 -7.34
CA PRO A 187 -8.57 -10.81 -7.87
C PRO A 187 -8.83 -9.33 -8.20
N SER A 188 -9.55 -9.05 -9.30
CA SER A 188 -9.90 -7.69 -9.71
C SER A 188 -10.62 -6.88 -8.61
N ARG A 189 -11.43 -7.56 -7.79
CA ARG A 189 -12.12 -6.96 -6.64
C ARG A 189 -11.15 -6.34 -5.63
N ASP A 190 -10.02 -6.98 -5.36
CA ASP A 190 -9.04 -6.45 -4.40
C ASP A 190 -8.38 -5.17 -4.92
N PHE A 191 -8.15 -5.09 -6.24
CA PHE A 191 -7.68 -3.87 -6.90
C PHE A 191 -8.71 -2.75 -6.79
N VAL A 192 -9.99 -3.06 -7.06
CA VAL A 192 -11.10 -2.10 -6.94
C VAL A 192 -11.25 -1.60 -5.50
N ASP A 193 -11.24 -2.51 -4.52
CA ASP A 193 -11.39 -2.18 -3.10
C ASP A 193 -10.24 -1.29 -2.59
N LEU A 194 -9.01 -1.53 -3.09
CA LEU A 194 -7.85 -0.67 -2.81
C LEU A 194 -8.06 0.75 -3.33
N LEU A 195 -8.46 0.89 -4.60
CA LEU A 195 -8.67 2.20 -5.23
C LEU A 195 -9.88 2.95 -4.67
N ALA A 196 -10.95 2.24 -4.30
CA ALA A 196 -12.16 2.83 -3.73
C ALA A 196 -11.89 3.52 -2.38
N LYS A 197 -10.90 3.03 -1.62
CA LYS A 197 -10.50 3.63 -0.34
C LYS A 197 -9.51 4.78 -0.48
N ALA A 198 -8.84 4.90 -1.63
CA ALA A 198 -7.86 5.95 -1.92
C ALA A 198 -8.53 7.17 -2.58
N SER A 199 -9.43 7.84 -1.86
CA SER A 199 -10.23 8.96 -2.39
C SER A 199 -9.40 10.21 -2.73
N SER A 200 -8.28 10.43 -2.02
CA SER A 200 -7.35 11.54 -2.28
C SER A 200 -6.33 11.26 -3.38
N LEU A 201 -6.40 10.10 -4.03
CA LEU A 201 -5.37 9.66 -4.96
C LEU A 201 -5.28 10.61 -6.16
N THR A 202 -4.12 11.22 -6.36
CA THR A 202 -3.82 12.13 -7.47
C THR A 202 -2.96 11.48 -8.54
N THR A 203 -2.13 10.51 -8.15
CA THR A 203 -1.20 9.82 -9.05
C THR A 203 -1.31 8.31 -8.87
N LEU A 204 -1.56 7.59 -9.96
CA LEU A 204 -1.57 6.12 -10.00
C LEU A 204 -0.52 5.65 -10.99
N THR A 205 0.42 4.83 -10.54
CA THR A 205 1.40 4.14 -11.39
C THR A 205 1.12 2.66 -11.40
N LEU A 206 0.98 2.11 -12.60
CA LEU A 206 0.75 0.70 -12.85
C LEU A 206 1.95 0.15 -13.60
N TRP A 207 2.65 -0.78 -12.97
CA TRP A 207 3.90 -1.33 -13.47
C TRP A 207 3.82 -2.84 -13.64
N PHE A 208 4.29 -3.35 -14.77
CA PHE A 208 4.40 -4.78 -15.03
C PHE A 208 3.10 -5.53 -14.69
N LEU A 209 2.02 -5.17 -15.37
CA LEU A 209 0.72 -5.79 -15.19
C LEU A 209 0.55 -6.89 -16.26
N PRO A 210 0.60 -8.18 -15.89
CA PRO A 210 0.54 -9.27 -16.87
C PRO A 210 -0.84 -9.41 -17.53
N TYR A 211 -1.89 -8.92 -16.86
CA TYR A 211 -3.27 -8.94 -17.38
C TYR A 211 -3.84 -7.52 -17.32
N ALA A 212 -4.33 -6.99 -18.45
CA ALA A 212 -4.87 -5.63 -18.51
C ALA A 212 -6.37 -5.55 -18.16
N ASP A 213 -7.05 -6.67 -17.93
CA ASP A 213 -8.51 -6.71 -17.84
C ASP A 213 -9.08 -5.89 -16.68
N TYR A 214 -8.37 -5.78 -15.55
CA TYR A 214 -8.80 -4.94 -14.43
C TYR A 214 -8.63 -3.44 -14.67
N LEU A 215 -7.95 -3.02 -15.74
CA LEU A 215 -7.84 -1.61 -16.11
C LEU A 215 -9.19 -1.03 -16.54
N ILE A 216 -10.14 -1.88 -16.95
CA ILE A 216 -11.50 -1.44 -17.29
C ILE A 216 -12.19 -0.73 -16.12
N TYR A 217 -11.85 -1.10 -14.88
CA TYR A 217 -12.42 -0.48 -13.68
C TYR A 217 -11.91 0.95 -13.45
N LEU A 218 -10.83 1.38 -14.12
CA LEU A 218 -10.38 2.76 -14.08
C LEU A 218 -11.24 3.70 -14.95
N ALA A 219 -12.00 3.13 -15.89
CA ALA A 219 -12.91 3.90 -16.71
C ALA A 219 -14.03 4.51 -15.84
N ALA A 220 -14.30 5.79 -16.06
CA ALA A 220 -15.32 6.51 -15.30
C ALA A 220 -16.71 6.24 -15.87
N THR A 221 -17.67 5.89 -15.01
CA THR A 221 -19.10 5.80 -15.36
C THR A 221 -19.94 6.61 -14.37
N PRO A 222 -21.20 6.97 -14.72
CA PRO A 222 -22.09 7.69 -13.80
C PRO A 222 -22.32 7.02 -12.45
N SER A 223 -22.32 5.69 -12.41
CA SER A 223 -22.54 4.91 -11.20
C SER A 223 -21.24 4.49 -10.50
N PHE A 224 -20.08 4.69 -11.13
CA PHE A 224 -18.81 4.16 -10.65
C PHE A 224 -17.63 5.05 -11.07
N TYR A 225 -17.00 5.70 -10.09
CA TYR A 225 -15.89 6.62 -10.34
C TYR A 225 -14.78 6.46 -9.30
N LEU A 226 -13.80 5.60 -9.60
CA LEU A 226 -12.64 5.39 -8.74
C LEU A 226 -11.66 6.56 -8.82
N CYS A 227 -11.08 6.89 -7.66
CA CYS A 227 -10.04 7.90 -7.48
C CYS A 227 -10.44 9.24 -8.13
N PRO A 228 -11.46 9.94 -7.59
CA PRO A 228 -12.03 11.11 -8.25
C PRO A 228 -11.05 12.27 -8.39
N ARG A 229 -9.98 12.29 -7.59
CA ARG A 229 -8.91 13.29 -7.64
C ARG A 229 -7.73 12.91 -8.55
N LEU A 230 -7.81 11.79 -9.27
CA LEU A 230 -6.71 11.30 -10.10
C LEU A 230 -6.42 12.26 -11.26
N ARG A 231 -5.21 12.82 -11.27
CA ARG A 231 -4.68 13.73 -12.29
C ARG A 231 -3.68 13.08 -13.21
N VAL A 232 -2.90 12.14 -12.68
CA VAL A 232 -1.77 11.50 -13.37
C VAL A 232 -1.96 9.98 -13.35
N LEU A 233 -1.94 9.36 -14.51
CA LEU A 233 -1.94 7.91 -14.66
C LEU A 233 -0.69 7.50 -15.42
N ARG A 234 0.10 6.60 -14.85
CA ARG A 234 1.37 6.15 -15.42
C ARG A 234 1.28 4.65 -15.69
N PHE A 235 1.48 4.23 -16.93
CA PHE A 235 1.62 2.84 -17.31
C PHE A 235 3.08 2.54 -17.63
N LYS A 236 3.63 1.51 -16.99
CA LYS A 236 5.02 1.07 -17.19
C LYS A 236 5.07 -0.42 -17.50
N ASN A 237 5.60 -0.80 -18.65
CA ASN A 237 5.74 -2.20 -19.07
C ASN A 237 4.44 -2.99 -18.90
N THR A 238 3.30 -2.39 -19.20
CA THR A 238 1.97 -3.02 -19.07
C THR A 238 1.47 -3.48 -20.42
N ASP A 239 0.71 -4.58 -20.43
CA ASP A 239 0.14 -5.18 -21.65
C ASP A 239 -1.15 -4.48 -22.14
N ILE A 240 -1.29 -3.18 -21.87
CA ILE A 240 -2.49 -2.43 -22.21
C ILE A 240 -2.59 -2.19 -23.73
N SER A 241 -3.78 -2.44 -24.29
CA SER A 241 -4.07 -2.11 -25.69
C SER A 241 -4.38 -0.62 -25.88
N ALA A 242 -4.18 -0.12 -27.11
CA ALA A 242 -4.54 1.26 -27.48
C ALA A 242 -6.03 1.55 -27.20
N TYR A 243 -6.91 0.60 -27.53
CA TYR A 243 -8.35 0.72 -27.30
C TYR A 243 -8.70 0.88 -25.81
N GLN A 244 -8.18 0.00 -24.95
CA GLN A 244 -8.41 0.09 -23.50
C GLN A 244 -7.88 1.41 -22.92
N LEU A 245 -6.70 1.83 -23.37
CA LEU A 245 -6.08 3.09 -22.95
C LEU A 245 -6.97 4.29 -23.28
N ILE A 246 -7.41 4.37 -24.55
CA ILE A 246 -8.29 5.43 -25.02
C ILE A 246 -9.60 5.41 -24.23
N GLN A 247 -10.21 4.23 -24.03
CA GLN A 247 -11.45 4.10 -23.27
C GLN A 247 -11.32 4.63 -21.82
N VAL A 248 -10.25 4.26 -21.12
CA VAL A 248 -9.99 4.74 -19.75
C VAL A 248 -9.76 6.25 -19.74
N ALA A 249 -8.90 6.77 -20.62
CA ALA A 249 -8.56 8.19 -20.65
C ALA A 249 -9.75 9.09 -21.06
N VAL A 250 -10.48 8.68 -22.10
CA VAL A 250 -11.64 9.43 -22.62
C VAL A 250 -12.80 9.43 -21.63
N SER A 251 -13.08 8.30 -20.99
CA SER A 251 -14.16 8.24 -19.98
C SER A 251 -13.91 9.20 -18.83
N ARG A 252 -12.67 9.24 -18.31
CA ARG A 252 -12.30 10.12 -17.19
C ARG A 252 -12.28 11.61 -17.54
N THR A 253 -11.95 11.95 -18.77
CA THR A 253 -11.94 13.35 -19.24
C THR A 253 -13.34 13.86 -19.59
N LYS A 254 -14.19 13.03 -20.22
CA LYS A 254 -15.56 13.40 -20.58
C LYS A 254 -16.53 13.41 -19.40
N PHE A 255 -16.29 12.61 -18.37
CA PHE A 255 -17.16 12.56 -17.18
C PHE A 255 -17.34 13.93 -16.54
N VAL A 256 -16.25 14.70 -16.45
CA VAL A 256 -16.24 16.05 -15.87
C VAL A 256 -17.10 17.03 -16.69
N VAL A 257 -17.17 16.85 -18.01
CA VAL A 257 -17.99 17.70 -18.89
C VAL A 257 -19.49 17.42 -18.71
N ARG A 258 -19.87 16.17 -18.38
CA ARG A 258 -21.28 15.77 -18.19
C ARG A 258 -21.84 16.11 -16.81
N VAL A 259 -21.02 16.10 -15.76
CA VAL A 259 -21.45 16.40 -14.37
C VAL A 259 -21.51 17.92 -14.10
N GLY A 260 -21.10 18.74 -15.06
CA GLY A 260 -21.41 20.17 -15.09
C GLY A 260 -20.38 21.09 -14.44
N HIS A 261 -19.61 20.67 -13.44
CA HIS A 261 -18.53 21.49 -12.86
C HIS A 261 -17.38 20.66 -12.24
N TYR A 262 -16.15 21.21 -12.25
CA TYR A 262 -15.08 20.78 -11.35
C TYR A 262 -15.53 21.10 -9.92
N THR A 263 -15.94 20.07 -9.16
CA THR A 263 -16.12 20.24 -7.72
C THR A 263 -14.76 20.16 -7.03
N ARG A 264 -14.69 20.55 -5.75
CA ARG A 264 -13.48 20.32 -4.93
C ARG A 264 -13.08 18.84 -4.87
N ASP A 265 -13.99 17.93 -5.23
CA ASP A 265 -13.84 16.50 -5.03
C ASP A 265 -13.51 15.73 -6.30
N ILE A 266 -13.71 16.31 -7.48
CA ILE A 266 -13.42 15.69 -8.78
C ILE A 266 -12.36 16.52 -9.52
N ALA A 267 -11.20 15.92 -9.78
CA ALA A 267 -10.10 16.57 -10.49
C ALA A 267 -10.15 16.30 -12.00
N ARG A 268 -9.59 17.23 -12.77
CA ARG A 268 -9.28 17.00 -14.18
C ARG A 268 -8.20 15.92 -14.30
N PHE A 269 -8.46 14.91 -15.12
CA PHE A 269 -7.40 13.99 -15.56
C PHE A 269 -6.53 14.70 -16.60
N CYS A 270 -5.24 14.89 -16.29
CA CYS A 270 -4.36 15.81 -17.02
C CYS A 270 -3.21 15.11 -17.75
N VAL A 271 -2.58 14.12 -17.12
CA VAL A 271 -1.34 13.52 -17.62
C VAL A 271 -1.47 12.02 -17.72
N LEU A 272 -1.09 11.50 -18.88
CA LEU A 272 -0.95 10.09 -19.14
C LEU A 272 0.50 9.80 -19.54
N GLU A 273 1.23 9.06 -18.70
CA GLU A 273 2.62 8.66 -19.01
C GLU A 273 2.67 7.18 -19.39
N LEU A 274 3.34 6.87 -20.48
CA LEU A 274 3.46 5.52 -21.05
C LEU A 274 4.94 5.19 -21.22
N LYS A 275 5.44 4.19 -20.48
CA LYS A 275 6.83 3.69 -20.57
C LYS A 275 6.81 2.22 -20.94
N GLY A 276 7.41 1.82 -22.07
CA GLY A 276 7.54 0.40 -22.43
C GLY A 276 6.24 -0.37 -22.71
N CYS A 277 5.14 0.30 -23.08
CA CYS A 277 3.87 -0.33 -23.48
C CYS A 277 3.93 -0.84 -24.93
N LYS A 278 4.39 -2.08 -25.13
CA LYS A 278 4.72 -2.63 -26.46
C LYS A 278 3.51 -2.93 -27.36
N ASN A 279 2.33 -3.16 -26.78
CA ASN A 279 1.11 -3.50 -27.54
C ASN A 279 0.48 -2.31 -28.28
N ILE A 280 0.95 -1.09 -28.01
CA ILE A 280 0.48 0.11 -28.68
C ILE A 280 1.37 0.34 -29.90
N LYS A 281 0.94 -0.20 -31.05
CA LYS A 281 1.67 -0.07 -32.33
C LYS A 281 1.52 1.31 -32.94
N ASP A 282 0.31 1.85 -32.95
CA ASP A 282 0.01 3.18 -33.50
C ASP A 282 -0.06 4.23 -32.40
N LYS A 283 1.07 4.87 -32.12
CA LYS A 283 1.15 5.96 -31.14
C LYS A 283 0.47 7.23 -31.63
N MET A 284 0.46 7.46 -32.95
CA MET A 284 -0.13 8.68 -33.52
C MET A 284 -1.64 8.67 -33.40
N GLU A 285 -2.28 7.53 -33.65
CA GLU A 285 -3.72 7.36 -33.46
C GLU A 285 -4.12 7.62 -32.00
N VAL A 286 -3.37 7.06 -31.05
CA VAL A 286 -3.59 7.30 -29.61
C VAL A 286 -3.43 8.77 -29.25
N ASP A 287 -2.36 9.42 -29.71
CA ASP A 287 -2.14 10.86 -29.46
C ASP A 287 -3.26 11.71 -30.03
N GLN A 288 -3.72 11.42 -31.26
CA GLN A 288 -4.83 12.14 -31.89
C GLN A 288 -6.14 11.96 -31.11
N ALA A 289 -6.46 10.73 -30.71
CA ALA A 289 -7.65 10.42 -29.92
C ALA A 289 -7.63 11.14 -28.55
N LEU A 290 -6.45 11.26 -27.93
CA LEU A 290 -6.27 11.83 -26.60
C LEU A 290 -5.96 13.34 -26.57
N ARG A 291 -5.63 13.95 -27.71
CA ARG A 291 -5.53 15.42 -27.83
C ARG A 291 -6.88 16.11 -27.66
N THR A 292 -7.96 15.50 -28.14
CA THR A 292 -9.33 16.05 -28.07
C THR A 292 -9.73 16.44 -26.63
N PRO A 293 -9.47 15.63 -25.58
CA PRO A 293 -9.74 16.02 -24.19
C PRO A 293 -8.70 16.96 -23.54
N SER A 294 -7.73 17.48 -24.29
CA SER A 294 -6.53 18.17 -23.77
C SER A 294 -5.81 17.39 -22.67
N LEU A 295 -5.63 16.09 -22.92
CA LEU A 295 -4.80 15.22 -22.10
C LEU A 295 -3.34 15.31 -22.59
N GLU A 296 -2.40 15.52 -21.69
CA GLU A 296 -0.98 15.47 -22.00
C GLU A 296 -0.52 14.01 -22.01
N VAL A 297 -0.17 13.49 -23.20
CA VAL A 297 0.37 12.13 -23.37
C VAL A 297 1.89 12.20 -23.46
N ARG A 298 2.59 11.47 -22.58
CA ARG A 298 4.05 11.40 -22.53
C ARG A 298 4.52 9.98 -22.79
N TRP A 299 5.24 9.77 -23.90
CA TRP A 299 5.88 8.51 -24.24
C TRP A 299 7.33 8.49 -23.73
N LYS A 300 7.71 7.44 -23.00
CA LYS A 300 9.04 7.22 -22.42
C LYS A 300 9.59 5.83 -22.76
#